data_AF-A0A7T5CJP9-F1
#
_entry.id   AF-A0A7T5CJP9-F1
#
_cell.length_a   1.000
_cell.length_b   1.000
_cell.length_c   1.000
_cell.angle_alpha   90.00
_cell.angle_beta   90.00
_cell.angle_gamma   90.00
#
_symmetry.space_group_name_H-M   'P 1'
#
loop_
_entity.id
_entity.type
_entity.pdbx_description
1 polymer ?
#
loop_
_entity_poly.entity_id
_entity_poly.type
_entity_poly.pdbx_seq_one_letter_code
_entity_poly.pdbx_strand_id
1 'polypeptide(L)'
;MNFAKTTLLGAACAFGMASVSTAELVVDFDGGSDDATITASFPLNTFSSPGDGWGVYVNDTSSTPWSLLDESADNASDKVGIYDSSKADAFFGVVDTVNNDISDEVSVTFDFDVSAMAGADLDVTIEMGAMGDFEASSDLLNWTYSVDDGAAQELFAITIDEEATHTYAMEAITYDWNDPAFIGDTMLTNVVQDFTKSVTVAPGATSLKLTLTAKLNGGEEAYAFDNIRVAAIPEPASLALLGLGGLAMLRRRK
;
A
#
# COMPACT_ATOMS: atom_id res chain seq x y z
N MET A 1 0.75 11.31 76.69
CA MET A 1 1.12 11.25 75.26
C MET A 1 0.58 9.94 74.69
N ASN A 2 -0.55 9.98 73.98
CA ASN A 2 -1.09 8.86 73.21
C ASN A 2 -1.45 9.40 71.83
N PHE A 3 -0.69 8.99 70.81
CA PHE A 3 -0.96 9.34 69.41
C PHE A 3 -1.97 8.35 68.84
N ALA A 4 -3.13 8.86 68.41
CA ALA A 4 -4.08 8.12 67.59
C ALA A 4 -3.53 8.01 66.16
N LYS A 5 -3.43 6.79 65.63
CA LYS A 5 -3.15 6.53 64.22
C LYS A 5 -4.47 6.51 63.44
N THR A 6 -4.69 7.52 62.61
CA THR A 6 -5.76 7.52 61.60
C THR A 6 -5.22 6.84 60.34
N THR A 7 -5.73 5.66 60.03
CA THR A 7 -5.42 4.96 58.77
C THR A 7 -6.36 5.48 57.68
N LEU A 8 -5.84 6.25 56.72
CA LEU A 8 -6.54 6.59 55.49
C LEU A 8 -6.45 5.39 54.52
N LEU A 9 -7.59 4.81 54.17
CA LEU A 9 -7.70 3.87 53.05
C LEU A 9 -7.74 4.71 51.76
N GLY A 10 -6.65 4.73 51.00
CA GLY A 10 -6.62 5.26 49.63
C GLY A 10 -7.21 4.24 48.67
N ALA A 11 -8.39 4.52 48.11
CA ALA A 11 -8.92 3.76 46.99
C ALA A 11 -8.14 4.12 45.72
N ALA A 12 -7.24 3.26 45.29
CA ALA A 12 -6.62 3.35 43.97
C ALA A 12 -7.66 2.93 42.92
N CYS A 13 -8.23 3.92 42.22
CA CYS A 13 -9.06 3.68 41.05
C CYS A 13 -8.11 3.36 39.88
N ALA A 14 -7.94 2.07 39.57
CA ALA A 14 -7.19 1.64 38.40
C ALA A 14 -8.05 1.93 37.15
N PHE A 15 -7.73 3.02 36.44
CA PHE A 15 -8.20 3.21 35.07
C PHE A 15 -7.42 2.24 34.18
N GLY A 16 -8.01 1.09 33.88
CA GLY A 16 -7.54 0.25 32.79
C GLY A 16 -7.69 1.04 31.50
N MET A 17 -6.58 1.46 30.90
CA MET A 17 -6.57 1.84 29.50
C MET A 17 -6.85 0.55 28.72
N ALA A 18 -8.09 0.41 28.22
CA ALA A 18 -8.36 -0.58 27.19
C ALA A 18 -7.54 -0.17 25.97
N SER A 19 -6.55 -1.00 25.61
CA SER A 19 -5.94 -0.94 24.28
C SER A 19 -7.06 -1.17 23.27
N VAL A 20 -7.50 -0.12 22.59
CA VAL A 20 -8.30 -0.28 21.38
C VAL A 20 -7.36 -0.87 20.36
N SER A 21 -7.53 -2.16 20.06
CA SER A 21 -6.96 -2.74 18.84
C SER A 21 -7.59 -1.97 17.69
N THR A 22 -6.81 -1.13 17.00
CA THR A 22 -7.26 -0.59 15.71
C THR A 22 -7.41 -1.77 14.78
N ALA A 23 -8.60 -1.94 14.21
CA ALA A 23 -8.76 -2.89 13.12
C ALA A 23 -7.88 -2.40 11.95
N GLU A 24 -7.23 -3.35 11.27
CA GLU A 24 -6.47 -3.15 10.05
C GLU A 24 -7.04 -4.15 9.03
N LEU A 25 -7.26 -3.71 7.80
CA LEU A 25 -7.65 -4.56 6.67
C LEU A 25 -6.43 -4.73 5.78
N VAL A 26 -6.20 -5.95 5.29
CA VAL A 26 -5.00 -6.30 4.53
C VAL A 26 -5.32 -7.02 3.24
N VAL A 27 -4.55 -6.72 2.18
CA VAL A 27 -4.38 -7.54 0.98
C VAL A 27 -2.89 -7.82 0.85
N ASP A 28 -2.50 -9.10 0.98
CA ASP A 28 -1.10 -9.58 0.95
C ASP A 28 -0.85 -10.64 -0.14
N PHE A 29 -1.90 -11.06 -0.84
CA PHE A 29 -1.84 -12.05 -1.93
C PHE A 29 -1.37 -13.47 -1.54
N ASP A 30 -1.14 -13.77 -0.26
CA ASP A 30 -0.46 -14.99 0.20
C ASP A 30 -1.36 -16.23 0.38
N GLY A 31 -2.48 -16.26 -0.36
CA GLY A 31 -3.46 -17.35 -0.27
C GLY A 31 -4.22 -17.40 1.05
N GLY A 32 -4.11 -16.34 1.87
CA GLY A 32 -5.04 -16.01 2.95
C GLY A 32 -6.39 -15.51 2.42
N SER A 33 -7.25 -15.04 3.33
CA SER A 33 -8.42 -14.25 2.92
C SER A 33 -8.00 -12.78 2.87
N ASP A 34 -7.93 -12.22 1.66
CA ASP A 34 -7.82 -10.78 1.48
C ASP A 34 -9.07 -10.08 2.03
N ASP A 35 -8.89 -8.96 2.73
CA ASP A 35 -9.99 -8.17 3.30
C ASP A 35 -10.71 -7.28 2.28
N ALA A 36 -10.32 -7.37 0.99
CA ALA A 36 -10.91 -6.62 -0.11
C ALA A 36 -11.52 -7.56 -1.15
N THR A 37 -12.59 -7.07 -1.80
CA THR A 37 -13.02 -7.67 -3.07
C THR A 37 -12.15 -7.12 -4.19
N ILE A 38 -11.44 -8.00 -4.90
CA ILE A 38 -10.52 -7.64 -5.99
C ILE A 38 -11.23 -7.81 -7.33
N THR A 39 -11.22 -6.76 -8.16
CA THR A 39 -11.78 -6.80 -9.53
C THR A 39 -10.81 -6.16 -10.51
N ALA A 40 -10.48 -6.87 -11.58
CA ALA A 40 -9.60 -6.38 -12.65
C ALA A 40 -10.37 -6.14 -13.95
N SER A 41 -10.00 -5.11 -14.71
CA SER A 41 -10.58 -4.78 -16.03
C SER A 41 -10.17 -5.79 -17.11
N PHE A 42 -9.03 -6.45 -16.90
CA PHE A 42 -8.50 -7.54 -17.71
C PHE A 42 -8.14 -8.74 -16.82
N PRO A 43 -8.33 -9.99 -17.28
CA PRO A 43 -8.00 -11.17 -16.48
C PRO A 43 -6.53 -11.19 -16.03
N LEU A 44 -6.30 -11.53 -14.77
CA LEU A 44 -4.95 -11.58 -14.20
C LEU A 44 -4.17 -12.80 -14.71
N ASN A 45 -2.87 -12.63 -14.92
CA ASN A 45 -1.92 -13.67 -15.31
C ASN A 45 -2.28 -14.41 -16.61
N THR A 46 -2.91 -13.72 -17.57
CA THR A 46 -3.33 -14.31 -18.85
C THR A 46 -2.62 -13.77 -20.09
N PHE A 47 -1.57 -12.96 -19.94
CA PHE A 47 -0.78 -12.53 -21.11
C PHE A 47 -0.12 -13.71 -21.81
N SER A 48 -0.01 -13.60 -23.14
CA SER A 48 0.48 -14.68 -24.00
C SER A 48 2.00 -14.77 -24.04
N SER A 49 2.68 -13.64 -23.80
CA SER A 49 4.13 -13.54 -23.66
C SER A 49 4.53 -13.74 -22.19
N PRO A 50 5.56 -14.56 -21.90
CA PRO A 50 6.07 -14.72 -20.54
C PRO A 50 6.82 -13.49 -20.02
N GLY A 51 7.08 -12.49 -20.87
CA GLY A 51 7.70 -11.22 -20.47
C GLY A 51 6.71 -10.16 -20.01
N ASP A 52 5.42 -10.38 -20.19
CA ASP A 52 4.39 -9.36 -20.00
C ASP A 52 3.64 -9.65 -18.70
N GLY A 53 3.33 -8.61 -17.92
CA GLY A 53 2.90 -8.72 -16.54
C GLY A 53 1.61 -7.96 -16.21
N TRP A 54 0.59 -8.68 -15.75
CA TRP A 54 -0.60 -8.08 -15.12
C TRP A 54 -1.25 -9.11 -14.20
N GLY A 55 -0.93 -9.10 -12.91
CA GLY A 55 -1.53 -10.02 -11.97
C GLY A 55 -0.69 -10.32 -10.74
N VAL A 56 -1.04 -11.42 -10.07
CA VAL A 56 -0.39 -11.87 -8.85
C VAL A 56 0.67 -12.90 -9.21
N TYR A 57 1.89 -12.67 -8.76
CA TYR A 57 3.06 -13.48 -9.06
C TYR A 57 3.73 -13.95 -7.78
N VAL A 58 4.58 -14.96 -7.91
CA VAL A 58 5.47 -15.45 -6.86
C VAL A 58 6.89 -15.44 -7.41
N ASN A 59 7.87 -15.70 -6.55
CA ASN A 59 9.26 -15.87 -6.99
C ASN A 59 9.46 -17.22 -7.70
N ASP A 60 8.98 -17.29 -8.95
CA ASP A 60 9.03 -18.45 -9.83
C ASP A 60 9.31 -18.02 -11.28
N THR A 61 10.54 -18.26 -11.73
CA THR A 61 11.02 -17.92 -13.08
C THR A 61 10.25 -18.62 -14.21
N SER A 62 9.41 -19.62 -13.91
CA SER A 62 8.59 -20.30 -14.91
C SER A 62 7.24 -19.64 -15.18
N SER A 63 6.77 -18.77 -14.28
CA SER A 63 5.43 -18.16 -14.34
C SER A 63 5.42 -16.64 -14.14
N THR A 64 6.51 -16.06 -13.67
CA THR A 64 6.64 -14.63 -13.40
C THR A 64 7.47 -13.94 -14.50
N PRO A 65 7.01 -12.77 -15.01
CA PRO A 65 7.78 -11.93 -15.90
C PRO A 65 9.18 -11.68 -15.38
N TRP A 66 10.18 -11.88 -16.25
CA TRP A 66 11.59 -11.80 -15.91
C TRP A 66 12.01 -10.41 -15.40
N SER A 67 11.31 -9.34 -15.77
CA SER A 67 11.60 -7.99 -15.25
C SER A 67 11.10 -7.73 -13.84
N LEU A 68 10.27 -8.60 -13.27
CA LEU A 68 9.86 -8.53 -11.87
C LEU A 68 10.85 -9.23 -10.93
N LEU A 69 11.62 -10.20 -11.43
CA LEU A 69 12.55 -11.01 -10.64
C LEU A 69 14.00 -10.62 -10.91
N ASP A 70 14.76 -10.39 -9.85
CA ASP A 70 16.20 -10.19 -9.92
C ASP A 70 16.89 -11.55 -9.79
N GLU A 71 17.37 -12.04 -10.93
CA GLU A 71 18.12 -13.28 -11.07
C GLU A 71 19.63 -13.02 -11.21
N SER A 72 20.12 -11.80 -10.88
CA SER A 72 21.50 -11.40 -11.14
C SER A 72 22.55 -12.22 -10.38
N ALA A 73 22.16 -12.85 -9.27
CA ALA A 73 23.01 -13.76 -8.52
C ALA A 73 23.32 -15.06 -9.27
N ASP A 74 22.36 -15.58 -10.03
CA ASP A 74 22.49 -16.81 -10.81
C ASP A 74 22.77 -16.55 -12.30
N ASN A 75 22.42 -15.36 -12.79
CA ASN A 75 22.59 -14.91 -14.16
C ASN A 75 23.15 -13.48 -14.22
N ALA A 76 24.47 -13.34 -14.32
CA ALA A 76 25.12 -12.02 -14.44
C ALA A 76 24.77 -11.19 -15.70
N SER A 77 23.96 -11.73 -16.62
CA SER A 77 23.43 -10.95 -17.76
C SER A 77 22.07 -10.34 -17.47
N ASP A 78 21.42 -10.75 -16.38
CA ASP A 78 20.20 -10.13 -15.90
C ASP A 78 20.50 -8.74 -15.31
N LYS A 79 19.63 -7.78 -15.63
CA LYS A 79 19.82 -6.34 -15.41
C LYS A 79 18.51 -5.64 -15.01
N VAL A 80 17.48 -6.43 -14.73
CA VAL A 80 16.15 -5.99 -14.32
C VAL A 80 15.71 -6.84 -13.12
N GLY A 81 14.65 -6.42 -12.44
CA GLY A 81 14.12 -7.17 -11.31
C GLY A 81 13.90 -6.29 -10.09
N ILE A 82 12.72 -6.44 -9.49
CA ILE A 82 12.38 -5.76 -8.24
C ILE A 82 12.66 -6.70 -7.07
N TYR A 83 12.23 -7.96 -7.18
CA TYR A 83 12.34 -8.92 -6.10
C TYR A 83 13.49 -9.90 -6.34
N ASP A 84 14.43 -9.95 -5.40
CA ASP A 84 15.52 -10.91 -5.40
C ASP A 84 15.06 -12.33 -5.00
N SER A 85 16.00 -13.27 -4.99
CA SER A 85 15.75 -14.67 -4.61
C SER A 85 15.21 -14.88 -3.18
N SER A 86 15.20 -13.82 -2.34
CA SER A 86 14.70 -13.88 -0.97
C SER A 86 13.20 -13.61 -0.83
N LYS A 87 12.54 -13.01 -1.84
CA LYS A 87 11.08 -12.85 -1.85
C LYS A 87 10.42 -14.22 -1.86
N ALA A 88 9.57 -14.49 -0.87
CA ALA A 88 9.02 -15.83 -0.61
C ALA A 88 7.50 -15.89 -0.76
N ASP A 89 6.84 -14.75 -0.58
CA ASP A 89 5.42 -14.48 -0.66
C ASP A 89 5.03 -13.98 -2.05
N ALA A 90 3.72 -13.96 -2.30
CA ALA A 90 3.16 -13.44 -3.54
C ALA A 90 3.23 -11.91 -3.57
N PHE A 91 3.02 -11.32 -4.75
CA PHE A 91 2.95 -9.88 -4.95
C PHE A 91 2.18 -9.57 -6.23
N PHE A 92 1.73 -8.33 -6.41
CA PHE A 92 1.16 -7.90 -7.67
C PHE A 92 2.23 -7.27 -8.56
N GLY A 93 2.31 -7.71 -9.82
CA GLY A 93 3.29 -7.25 -10.80
C GLY A 93 2.64 -6.66 -12.05
N VAL A 94 3.28 -5.63 -12.60
CA VAL A 94 2.88 -4.91 -13.81
C VAL A 94 4.11 -4.74 -14.71
N VAL A 95 4.03 -5.23 -15.94
CA VAL A 95 5.08 -5.15 -16.96
C VAL A 95 4.40 -5.11 -18.33
N ASP A 96 4.84 -4.24 -19.24
CA ASP A 96 4.45 -4.25 -20.66
C ASP A 96 2.97 -4.58 -20.90
N THR A 97 2.06 -3.80 -20.32
CA THR A 97 0.62 -4.04 -20.42
C THR A 97 0.03 -3.67 -21.79
N VAL A 98 0.78 -2.89 -22.60
CA VAL A 98 0.39 -2.45 -23.94
C VAL A 98 1.18 -3.25 -24.97
N ASN A 99 0.59 -4.36 -25.40
CA ASN A 99 1.23 -5.38 -26.21
C ASN A 99 0.25 -5.95 -27.26
N ASN A 100 0.42 -7.21 -27.68
CA ASN A 100 -0.49 -7.84 -28.64
C ASN A 100 -1.80 -8.37 -28.03
N ASP A 101 -1.88 -8.50 -26.71
CA ASP A 101 -3.05 -8.97 -25.96
C ASP A 101 -3.96 -7.80 -25.54
N ILE A 102 -3.39 -6.64 -25.20
CA ILE A 102 -4.07 -5.40 -24.82
C ILE A 102 -3.43 -4.19 -25.51
N SER A 103 -4.25 -3.22 -25.91
CA SER A 103 -3.79 -1.95 -26.48
C SER A 103 -4.16 -0.70 -25.65
N ASP A 104 -4.86 -0.87 -24.54
CA ASP A 104 -5.44 0.20 -23.71
C ASP A 104 -4.99 0.05 -22.25
N GLU A 105 -5.36 1.01 -21.39
CA GLU A 105 -5.12 0.94 -19.95
C GLU A 105 -5.81 -0.28 -19.30
N VAL A 106 -5.12 -0.90 -18.34
CA VAL A 106 -5.68 -1.91 -17.44
C VAL A 106 -5.86 -1.32 -16.04
N SER A 107 -6.80 -1.87 -15.28
CA SER A 107 -7.02 -1.44 -13.90
C SER A 107 -7.42 -2.57 -12.97
N VAL A 108 -6.98 -2.49 -11.73
CA VAL A 108 -7.37 -3.39 -10.64
C VAL A 108 -7.93 -2.56 -9.50
N THR A 109 -9.07 -2.98 -8.96
CA THR A 109 -9.76 -2.32 -7.85
C THR A 109 -9.83 -3.25 -6.66
N PHE A 110 -9.48 -2.70 -5.49
CA PHE A 110 -9.58 -3.32 -4.17
C PHE A 110 -10.70 -2.61 -3.41
N ASP A 111 -11.83 -3.29 -3.21
CA ASP A 111 -13.00 -2.76 -2.51
C ASP A 111 -13.05 -3.28 -1.07
N PHE A 112 -12.69 -2.42 -0.12
CA PHE A 112 -12.64 -2.73 1.31
C PHE A 112 -13.96 -2.36 2.00
N ASP A 113 -14.48 -3.26 2.84
CA ASP A 113 -15.56 -2.92 3.79
C ASP A 113 -14.98 -2.21 5.01
N VAL A 114 -15.14 -0.88 5.04
CA VAL A 114 -14.62 -0.01 6.12
C VAL A 114 -15.70 0.31 7.16
N SER A 115 -16.85 -0.38 7.15
CA SER A 115 -17.96 -0.09 8.07
C SER A 115 -17.58 -0.23 9.55
N ALA A 116 -16.64 -1.13 9.88
CA ALA A 116 -16.10 -1.30 11.23
C ALA A 116 -15.13 -0.19 11.66
N MET A 117 -14.66 0.64 10.72
CA MET A 117 -13.77 1.78 10.93
C MET A 117 -14.50 3.13 10.78
N ALA A 118 -15.82 3.09 10.56
CA ALA A 118 -16.64 4.26 10.33
C ALA A 118 -16.52 5.27 11.49
N GLY A 119 -16.07 6.49 11.16
CA GLY A 119 -15.93 7.59 12.13
C GLY A 119 -14.49 7.94 12.50
N ALA A 120 -13.48 7.29 11.92
CA ALA A 120 -12.10 7.73 11.93
C ALA A 120 -11.63 7.95 10.49
N ASP A 121 -10.72 8.91 10.29
CA ASP A 121 -9.93 8.96 9.05
C ASP A 121 -9.10 7.67 8.93
N LEU A 122 -8.69 7.31 7.72
CA LEU A 122 -7.98 6.07 7.45
C LEU A 122 -6.57 6.37 6.96
N ASP A 123 -5.58 5.59 7.38
CA ASP A 123 -4.29 5.51 6.71
C ASP A 123 -4.32 4.35 5.74
N VAL A 124 -4.00 4.64 4.47
CA VAL A 124 -3.79 3.65 3.42
C VAL A 124 -2.30 3.53 3.18
N THR A 125 -1.76 2.33 3.36
CA THR A 125 -0.35 2.02 3.10
C THR A 125 -0.24 0.96 2.02
N ILE A 126 0.69 1.13 1.08
CA ILE A 126 1.01 0.14 0.04
C ILE A 126 2.52 0.04 -0.05
N GLU A 127 3.04 -1.19 -0.07
CA GLU A 127 4.44 -1.45 -0.37
C GLU A 127 4.62 -1.40 -1.88
N MET A 128 5.49 -0.51 -2.37
CA MET A 128 5.65 -0.29 -3.82
C MET A 128 7.13 -0.23 -4.20
N GLY A 129 7.43 -0.78 -5.37
CA GLY A 129 8.73 -0.70 -6.03
C GLY A 129 8.59 -0.58 -7.54
N ALA A 130 9.62 -0.03 -8.17
CA ALA A 130 9.70 0.09 -9.62
C ALA A 130 11.16 0.02 -10.08
N MET A 131 11.39 -0.52 -11.26
CA MET A 131 12.69 -0.54 -11.91
C MET A 131 12.49 -0.55 -13.42
N GLY A 132 13.22 0.29 -14.13
CA GLY A 132 13.17 0.35 -15.59
C GLY A 132 13.47 1.72 -16.15
N ASP A 133 13.31 1.82 -17.47
CA ASP A 133 13.43 3.01 -18.31
C ASP A 133 12.01 3.45 -18.70
N PHE A 134 11.33 4.22 -17.85
CA PHE A 134 9.92 4.58 -18.07
C PHE A 134 9.79 5.81 -18.97
N GLU A 135 8.66 5.99 -19.66
CA GLU A 135 8.41 7.20 -20.47
C GLU A 135 7.16 7.97 -20.03
N ALA A 136 7.34 9.22 -19.61
CA ALA A 136 6.25 10.06 -19.06
C ALA A 136 5.11 10.31 -20.06
N SER A 137 5.38 10.16 -21.36
CA SER A 137 4.40 10.41 -22.42
C SER A 137 3.55 9.19 -22.80
N SER A 138 3.96 7.98 -22.44
CA SER A 138 3.30 6.74 -22.85
C SER A 138 2.97 5.81 -21.69
N ASP A 139 3.75 5.87 -20.62
CA ASP A 139 3.55 5.12 -19.39
C ASP A 139 2.64 5.84 -18.39
N LEU A 140 1.83 5.04 -17.71
CA LEU A 140 0.92 5.49 -16.66
C LEU A 140 0.90 4.45 -15.54
N LEU A 141 1.15 4.92 -14.33
CA LEU A 141 0.85 4.21 -13.09
C LEU A 141 0.12 5.21 -12.19
N ASN A 142 -1.15 4.96 -11.88
CA ASN A 142 -1.92 5.92 -11.11
C ASN A 142 -2.79 5.21 -10.08
N TRP A 143 -2.57 5.55 -8.81
CA TRP A 143 -3.40 5.09 -7.72
C TRP A 143 -4.43 6.15 -7.36
N THR A 144 -5.69 5.74 -7.33
CA THR A 144 -6.81 6.55 -6.88
C THR A 144 -7.57 5.84 -5.78
N TYR A 145 -8.35 6.60 -5.02
CA TYR A 145 -9.33 6.06 -4.09
C TYR A 145 -10.70 6.71 -4.26
N SER A 146 -11.76 6.01 -3.86
CA SER A 146 -13.08 6.59 -3.67
C SER A 146 -13.73 6.02 -2.41
N VAL A 147 -14.58 6.83 -1.78
CA VAL A 147 -15.32 6.47 -0.55
C VAL A 147 -16.80 6.43 -0.89
N ASP A 148 -17.48 5.32 -0.58
CA ASP A 148 -18.91 5.10 -0.85
C ASP A 148 -19.35 5.46 -2.29
N ASP A 149 -18.57 5.02 -3.29
CA ASP A 149 -18.80 5.33 -4.72
C ASP A 149 -18.80 6.82 -5.06
N GLY A 150 -18.17 7.64 -4.21
CA GLY A 150 -17.92 9.05 -4.47
C GLY A 150 -16.97 9.28 -5.65
N ALA A 151 -16.69 10.56 -5.92
CA ALA A 151 -15.70 10.93 -6.94
C ALA A 151 -14.32 10.37 -6.58
N ALA A 152 -13.64 9.77 -7.56
CA ALA A 152 -12.27 9.31 -7.40
C ALA A 152 -11.33 10.49 -7.05
N GLN A 153 -10.45 10.25 -6.10
CA GLN A 153 -9.41 11.17 -5.64
C GLN A 153 -8.07 10.49 -5.81
N GLU A 154 -7.02 11.28 -6.01
CA GLU A 154 -5.67 10.75 -6.11
C GLU A 154 -5.23 10.14 -4.78
N LEU A 155 -4.73 8.90 -4.80
CA LEU A 155 -4.03 8.28 -3.69
C LEU A 155 -2.53 8.53 -3.84
N PHE A 156 -1.89 7.93 -4.84
CA PHE A 156 -0.48 8.17 -5.15
C PHE A 156 -0.36 8.53 -6.63
N ALA A 157 0.12 9.75 -6.89
CA ALA A 157 0.55 10.14 -8.23
C ALA A 157 1.97 9.63 -8.44
N ILE A 158 2.13 8.69 -9.36
CA ILE A 158 3.44 8.26 -9.84
C ILE A 158 3.82 9.15 -11.03
N THR A 159 5.01 9.74 -10.96
CA THR A 159 5.58 10.60 -12.00
C THR A 159 6.92 10.05 -12.45
N ILE A 160 7.28 10.30 -13.71
CA ILE A 160 8.54 9.85 -14.32
C ILE A 160 9.44 11.05 -14.54
N ASP A 161 10.73 10.94 -14.21
CA ASP A 161 11.75 11.99 -14.42
C ASP A 161 12.64 11.64 -15.62
N GLU A 162 12.24 12.09 -16.83
CA GLU A 162 12.91 11.80 -18.11
C GLU A 162 14.34 12.37 -18.26
N GLU A 163 14.87 13.03 -17.23
CA GLU A 163 16.22 13.60 -17.24
C GLU A 163 17.14 12.92 -16.20
N ALA A 164 16.59 12.04 -15.37
CA ALA A 164 17.32 11.37 -14.30
C ALA A 164 17.82 9.99 -14.73
N THR A 165 18.91 9.56 -14.10
CA THR A 165 19.41 8.19 -14.17
C THR A 165 19.57 7.68 -12.75
N HIS A 166 19.19 6.43 -12.50
CA HIS A 166 19.40 5.77 -11.22
C HIS A 166 20.22 4.49 -11.36
N THR A 167 21.17 4.32 -10.43
CA THR A 167 21.93 3.08 -10.29
C THR A 167 21.21 2.16 -9.30
N TYR A 168 20.55 1.13 -9.83
CA TYR A 168 19.85 0.11 -9.05
C TYR A 168 20.86 -0.89 -8.48
N ALA A 169 20.67 -1.28 -7.22
CA ALA A 169 21.47 -2.30 -6.56
C ALA A 169 20.70 -3.63 -6.60
N MET A 170 21.14 -4.53 -7.47
CA MET A 170 20.59 -5.87 -7.64
C MET A 170 21.30 -6.85 -6.68
N GLU A 171 20.87 -8.11 -6.64
CA GLU A 171 21.36 -9.12 -5.71
C GLU A 171 22.89 -9.31 -5.81
N ALA A 172 23.44 -9.33 -7.04
CA ALA A 172 24.87 -9.49 -7.27
C ALA A 172 25.55 -8.39 -8.08
N ILE A 173 24.78 -7.48 -8.70
CA ILE A 173 25.31 -6.42 -9.57
C ILE A 173 24.69 -5.05 -9.27
N THR A 174 25.16 -4.03 -9.98
CA THR A 174 24.46 -2.74 -10.08
C THR A 174 24.24 -2.42 -11.55
N TYR A 175 23.12 -1.78 -11.88
CA TYR A 175 22.81 -1.37 -13.24
C TYR A 175 22.14 0.00 -13.29
N ASP A 176 22.45 0.77 -14.34
CA ASP A 176 21.89 2.10 -14.54
C ASP A 176 20.70 2.02 -15.50
N TRP A 177 19.55 2.55 -15.07
CA TRP A 177 18.40 2.84 -15.93
C TRP A 177 18.08 4.33 -15.88
N ASN A 178 17.61 4.88 -17.00
CA ASN A 178 17.12 6.26 -16.99
C ASN A 178 15.68 6.29 -16.52
N ASP A 179 15.16 7.49 -16.41
CA ASP A 179 13.76 7.80 -16.29
C ASP A 179 13.06 7.08 -15.11
N PRO A 180 13.62 7.16 -13.88
CA PRO A 180 13.04 6.52 -12.71
C PRO A 180 11.68 7.12 -12.34
N ALA A 181 10.82 6.28 -11.79
CA ALA A 181 9.51 6.67 -11.27
C ALA A 181 9.59 7.22 -9.83
N PHE A 182 8.67 8.12 -9.48
CA PHE A 182 8.59 8.79 -8.19
C PHE A 182 7.16 8.89 -7.67
N ILE A 183 7.00 8.88 -6.35
CA ILE A 183 5.80 9.36 -5.66
C ILE A 183 6.19 10.60 -4.87
N GLY A 184 5.74 11.77 -5.33
CA GLY A 184 6.23 13.05 -4.81
C GLY A 184 7.73 13.18 -5.00
N ASP A 185 8.47 13.45 -3.91
CA ASP A 185 9.94 13.56 -3.94
C ASP A 185 10.66 12.21 -3.69
N THR A 186 9.92 11.12 -3.55
CA THR A 186 10.47 9.80 -3.20
C THR A 186 10.53 8.92 -4.44
N MET A 187 11.73 8.47 -4.79
CA MET A 187 11.94 7.56 -5.92
C MET A 187 11.41 6.16 -5.58
N LEU A 188 10.76 5.52 -6.54
CA LEU A 188 10.49 4.09 -6.55
C LEU A 188 11.74 3.36 -7.06
N THR A 189 12.17 2.35 -6.32
CA THR A 189 13.38 1.57 -6.66
C THR A 189 13.07 0.07 -6.61
N ASN A 190 14.07 -0.76 -6.91
CA ASN A 190 14.01 -2.21 -6.67
C ASN A 190 14.11 -2.59 -5.18
N VAL A 191 14.16 -1.60 -4.28
CA VAL A 191 13.92 -1.80 -2.85
C VAL A 191 12.50 -1.33 -2.54
N VAL A 192 11.59 -2.29 -2.41
CA VAL A 192 10.18 -2.03 -2.09
C VAL A 192 10.07 -1.36 -0.72
N GLN A 193 9.22 -0.33 -0.64
CA GLN A 193 9.03 0.45 0.59
C GLN A 193 7.58 0.87 0.78
N ASP A 194 7.22 1.17 2.04
CA ASP A 194 5.92 1.68 2.42
C ASP A 194 5.69 3.10 1.91
N PHE A 195 4.54 3.31 1.26
CA PHE A 195 3.97 4.63 1.04
C PHE A 195 2.63 4.72 1.73
N THR A 196 2.48 5.72 2.60
CA THR A 196 1.26 5.94 3.38
C THR A 196 0.61 7.27 3.01
N LYS A 197 -0.71 7.25 2.83
CA LYS A 197 -1.53 8.46 2.71
C LYS A 197 -2.78 8.36 3.59
N SER A 198 -3.01 9.43 4.35
CA SER A 198 -4.25 9.58 5.11
C SER A 198 -5.41 9.97 4.18
N VAL A 199 -6.52 9.27 4.31
CA VAL A 199 -7.76 9.44 3.58
C VAL A 199 -8.86 9.87 4.56
N THR A 200 -9.47 11.03 4.28
CA THR A 200 -10.64 11.48 5.03
C THR A 200 -11.87 10.73 4.56
N VAL A 201 -12.59 10.11 5.51
CA VAL A 201 -13.85 9.42 5.24
C VAL A 201 -15.00 10.08 5.99
N ALA A 202 -16.19 10.07 5.40
CA ALA A 202 -17.36 10.60 6.07
C ALA A 202 -17.76 9.70 7.26
N PRO A 203 -18.35 10.27 8.34
CA PRO A 203 -18.94 9.44 9.39
C PRO A 203 -19.99 8.48 8.80
N GLY A 204 -19.81 7.19 9.05
CA GLY A 204 -20.69 6.15 8.52
C GLY A 204 -20.27 5.58 7.16
N ALA A 205 -19.06 5.91 6.67
CA ALA A 205 -18.52 5.30 5.45
C ALA A 205 -18.49 3.77 5.55
N THR A 206 -18.79 3.11 4.44
CA THR A 206 -18.93 1.66 4.35
C THR A 206 -17.99 1.03 3.34
N SER A 207 -17.63 1.75 2.28
CA SER A 207 -16.63 1.25 1.31
C SER A 207 -15.49 2.24 1.09
N LEU A 208 -14.29 1.67 0.93
CA LEU A 208 -13.11 2.34 0.41
C LEU A 208 -12.61 1.53 -0.79
N LYS A 209 -12.66 2.12 -1.97
CA LYS A 209 -12.12 1.52 -3.19
C LYS A 209 -10.78 2.13 -3.48
N LEU A 210 -9.76 1.30 -3.64
CA LEU A 210 -8.47 1.68 -4.18
C LEU A 210 -8.37 1.15 -5.61
N THR A 211 -7.95 1.98 -6.55
CA THR A 211 -7.82 1.58 -7.96
C THR A 211 -6.44 1.96 -8.47
N LEU A 212 -5.69 0.95 -8.92
CA LEU A 212 -4.53 1.14 -9.78
C LEU A 212 -5.01 1.13 -11.23
N THR A 213 -4.67 2.16 -11.98
CA THR A 213 -4.70 2.16 -13.45
C THR A 213 -3.27 2.13 -13.96
N ALA A 214 -2.98 1.18 -14.85
CA ALA A 214 -1.67 0.97 -15.40
C ALA A 214 -1.68 0.93 -16.94
N LYS A 215 -0.59 1.42 -17.51
CA LYS A 215 -0.27 1.35 -18.92
C LYS A 215 1.25 1.45 -19.04
N LEU A 216 1.93 0.33 -19.21
CA LEU A 216 3.36 0.24 -19.52
C LEU A 216 3.54 -0.38 -20.91
N ASN A 217 4.58 0.00 -21.64
CA ASN A 217 4.80 -0.46 -23.03
C ASN A 217 6.21 -0.98 -23.31
N GLY A 218 7.04 -1.15 -22.29
CA GLY A 218 8.35 -1.78 -22.37
C GLY A 218 8.49 -2.98 -21.46
N GLY A 219 9.17 -4.02 -21.95
CA GLY A 219 9.46 -5.22 -21.17
C GLY A 219 10.48 -5.03 -20.04
N GLU A 220 11.21 -3.91 -20.06
CA GLU A 220 12.21 -3.53 -19.05
C GLU A 220 11.65 -2.53 -18.01
N GLU A 221 10.36 -2.18 -18.12
CA GLU A 221 9.61 -1.34 -17.18
C GLU A 221 8.79 -2.23 -16.23
N ALA A 222 9.29 -2.42 -15.01
CA ALA A 222 8.62 -3.20 -13.99
C ALA A 222 8.10 -2.31 -12.88
N TYR A 223 6.84 -2.53 -12.50
CA TYR A 223 6.24 -2.01 -11.29
C TYR A 223 5.64 -3.15 -10.48
N ALA A 224 5.88 -3.14 -9.17
CA ALA A 224 5.31 -4.12 -8.28
C ALA A 224 4.81 -3.48 -7.00
N PHE A 225 3.79 -4.10 -6.42
CA PHE A 225 3.29 -3.72 -5.11
C PHE A 225 2.80 -4.91 -4.31
N ASP A 226 2.72 -4.70 -3.02
CA ASP A 226 2.31 -5.70 -2.06
C ASP A 226 1.70 -5.05 -0.80
N ASN A 227 1.18 -5.87 0.10
CA ASN A 227 0.78 -5.52 1.45
C ASN A 227 -0.03 -4.22 1.53
N ILE A 228 -1.15 -4.16 0.81
CA ILE A 228 -2.09 -3.04 0.95
C ILE A 228 -2.72 -3.12 2.34
N ARG A 229 -2.54 -2.08 3.14
CA ARG A 229 -3.04 -1.98 4.51
C ARG A 229 -3.93 -0.76 4.66
N VAL A 230 -5.12 -0.95 5.25
CA VAL A 230 -6.05 0.12 5.59
C VAL A 230 -6.29 0.10 7.10
N ALA A 231 -5.89 1.16 7.80
CA ALA A 231 -6.00 1.25 9.25
C ALA A 231 -6.73 2.52 9.69
N ALA A 232 -7.56 2.41 10.73
CA ALA A 232 -8.21 3.58 11.32
C ALA A 232 -7.21 4.46 12.09
N ILE A 233 -7.19 5.75 11.82
CA ILE A 233 -6.40 6.74 12.56
C ILE A 233 -7.12 7.04 13.88
N PRO A 234 -6.54 6.71 15.06
CA PRO A 234 -7.20 6.94 16.32
C PRO A 234 -7.47 8.44 16.54
N GLU A 235 -8.72 8.81 16.84
CA GLU A 235 -9.00 10.17 17.28
C GLU A 235 -8.16 10.50 18.53
N PRO A 236 -7.53 11.69 18.60
CA PRO A 236 -6.76 12.08 19.78
C PRO A 236 -7.61 11.97 21.06
N ALA A 237 -7.18 11.15 22.01
CA ALA A 237 -7.84 10.89 23.31
C ALA A 237 -8.15 12.16 24.13
N SER A 238 -7.60 13.31 23.75
CA SER A 238 -7.93 14.64 24.26
C SER A 238 -9.41 15.01 24.17
N LEU A 239 -10.16 14.54 23.15
CA LEU A 239 -11.61 14.80 23.06
C LEU A 239 -12.40 14.04 24.11
N ALA A 240 -12.04 12.78 24.37
CA ALA A 240 -12.62 11.99 25.46
C ALA A 240 -12.31 12.59 26.84
N LEU A 241 -11.08 13.12 27.03
CA LEU A 241 -10.68 13.75 28.28
C LEU A 241 -11.43 15.07 28.55
N LEU A 242 -11.71 15.87 27.52
CA LEU A 242 -12.53 17.09 27.62
C LEU A 242 -14.00 16.77 27.94
N GLY A 243 -14.57 15.74 27.33
CA GLY A 243 -15.93 15.27 27.63
C GLY A 243 -16.06 14.77 29.08
N LEU A 244 -15.13 13.93 29.52
CA LEU A 244 -15.11 13.40 30.90
C LEU A 244 -14.78 14.49 31.93
N GLY A 245 -13.86 15.41 31.61
CA GLY A 245 -13.54 16.56 32.44
C GLY A 245 -14.72 17.52 32.61
N GLY A 246 -15.46 17.78 31.54
CA GLY A 246 -16.69 18.58 31.56
C GLY A 246 -17.80 17.95 32.41
N LEU A 247 -18.03 16.64 32.27
CA LEU A 247 -18.99 15.89 33.09
C LEU A 247 -18.61 15.85 34.58
N ALA A 248 -17.31 15.70 34.89
CA ALA A 248 -16.82 15.76 36.27
C ALA A 248 -17.01 17.16 36.89
N MET A 249 -16.83 18.23 36.12
CA MET A 249 -17.08 19.60 36.57
C MET A 249 -18.57 19.90 36.77
N LEU A 250 -19.44 19.36 35.91
CA LEU A 250 -20.90 19.49 36.05
C LEU A 250 -21.45 18.74 37.27
N ARG A 251 -20.86 17.60 37.62
CA ARG A 251 -21.24 16.80 38.81
C ARG A 251 -20.79 17.45 40.13
N ARG A 252 -19.84 18.38 40.10
CA ARG A 252 -19.31 19.10 41.29
C ARG A 252 -20.14 20.33 41.69
N ARG A 253 -21.16 20.68 40.89
CA ARG A 253 -22.05 21.85 41.11
C ARG A 253 -23.38 21.53 41.80
N LYS A 254 -23.53 20.33 42.40
CA LYS A 254 -24.67 20.00 43.26
C LYS A 254 -24.21 19.90 44.71
#